data_AF-X1EAY5-F1
#
_entry.id   AF-X1EAY5-F1
#
_cell.length_a   1.000
_cell.length_b   1.000
_cell.length_c   1.000
_cell.angle_alpha   90.00
_cell.angle_beta   90.00
_cell.angle_gamma   90.00
#
_symmetry.space_group_name_H-M   'P 1'
#
loop_
_entity.id
_entity.type
_entity.pdbx_description
1 polymer ?
#
loop_
_entity_poly.entity_id
_entity_poly.type
_entity_poly.pdbx_seq_one_letter_code
_entity_poly.pdbx_strand_id
1 'polypeptide(L)'
;MKTGTMNLPLHGGKAPYWLFTRMKNLSREIISLVVSEYGAAEMLKKLSDPLWFQAFGCVLGFDWHSSGVTTTVCGAVKESIKGLEKDLGFFVAGGKGRTSRKTPQEIENAADTMGMDFSNLVYSSKIVAKV
;
A
#
# COMPACT_ATOMS: atom_id res chain seq x y z
N MET A 1 -21.25 -33.20 7.86
CA MET A 1 -20.14 -33.59 6.96
C MET A 1 -19.14 -32.44 6.92
N LYS A 2 -17.84 -32.68 7.16
CA LYS A 2 -16.79 -31.66 7.03
C LYS A 2 -16.44 -31.54 5.54
N THR A 3 -16.68 -30.39 4.92
CA THR A 3 -16.52 -30.16 3.46
C THR A 3 -15.09 -29.80 3.04
N GLY A 4 -14.18 -29.57 3.99
CA GLY A 4 -12.78 -29.28 3.72
C GLY A 4 -12.03 -28.85 4.98
N THR A 5 -10.71 -28.70 4.87
CA THR A 5 -9.87 -28.10 5.92
C THR A 5 -8.99 -27.05 5.26
N MET A 6 -9.11 -25.78 5.67
CA MET A 6 -8.21 -24.70 5.23
C MET A 6 -7.08 -24.58 6.24
N ASN A 7 -5.85 -24.80 5.80
CA ASN A 7 -4.68 -24.60 6.64
C ASN A 7 -4.16 -23.18 6.42
N LEU A 8 -4.25 -22.34 7.45
CA LEU A 8 -3.74 -20.96 7.43
C LEU A 8 -2.49 -20.89 8.30
N PRO A 9 -1.32 -21.32 7.80
CA PRO A 9 -0.11 -21.22 8.58
C PRO A 9 0.24 -19.76 8.83
N LEU A 10 0.79 -19.47 10.00
CA LEU A 10 1.40 -18.18 10.26
C LEU A 10 2.68 -18.08 9.43
N HIS A 11 2.71 -17.12 8.51
CA HIS A 11 3.88 -16.86 7.69
C HIS A 11 4.82 -15.92 8.47
N GLY A 12 5.92 -16.46 8.95
CA GLY A 12 6.99 -15.69 9.57
C GLY A 12 7.96 -15.10 8.54
N GLY A 13 8.67 -14.05 8.92
CA GLY A 13 9.75 -13.47 8.11
C GLY A 13 9.33 -12.29 7.24
N LYS A 14 10.14 -12.00 6.22
CA LYS A 14 9.99 -10.87 5.30
C LYS A 14 9.95 -11.39 3.87
N ALA A 15 9.23 -10.69 2.99
CA ALA A 15 9.29 -10.96 1.56
C ALA A 15 10.77 -10.96 1.10
N PRO A 16 11.21 -11.99 0.37
CA PRO A 16 12.56 -12.02 -0.18
C PRO A 16 12.85 -10.78 -1.02
N TYR A 17 14.07 -10.25 -0.94
CA TYR A 17 14.44 -9.01 -1.64
C TYR A 17 14.19 -9.09 -3.16
N TRP A 18 14.50 -10.23 -3.77
CA TRP A 18 14.27 -10.46 -5.20
C TRP A 18 12.79 -10.40 -5.56
N LEU A 19 11.90 -10.93 -4.70
CA LEU A 19 10.46 -10.90 -4.92
C LEU A 19 9.95 -9.47 -4.77
N PHE A 20 10.32 -8.81 -3.67
CA PHE A 20 9.89 -7.45 -3.40
C PHE A 20 10.32 -6.46 -4.50
N THR A 21 11.51 -6.66 -5.08
CA THR A 21 11.97 -5.87 -6.24
C THR A 21 11.06 -6.05 -7.45
N ARG A 22 10.62 -7.28 -7.75
CA ARG A 22 9.66 -7.56 -8.82
C ARG A 22 8.28 -6.99 -8.51
N MET A 23 7.79 -7.15 -7.27
CA MET A 23 6.53 -6.57 -6.80
C MET A 23 6.51 -5.06 -7.03
N LYS A 24 7.57 -4.35 -6.63
CA LYS A 24 7.70 -2.90 -6.82
C LYS A 24 7.60 -2.51 -8.29
N ASN A 25 8.35 -3.18 -9.16
CA ASN A 25 8.37 -2.86 -10.58
C ASN A 25 7.01 -3.13 -11.24
N LEU A 26 6.40 -4.28 -10.98
CA LEU A 26 5.09 -4.62 -11.54
C LEU A 26 3.97 -3.71 -10.98
N SER A 27 4.02 -3.41 -9.69
CA SER A 27 3.09 -2.48 -9.04
C SER A 27 3.15 -1.10 -9.69
N ARG A 28 4.34 -0.61 -10.04
CA ARG A 28 4.50 0.68 -10.73
C ARG A 28 3.74 0.70 -12.05
N GLU A 29 3.93 -0.33 -12.88
CA GLU A 29 3.29 -0.39 -14.20
C GLU A 29 1.76 -0.48 -14.08
N ILE A 30 1.26 -1.33 -13.17
CA ILE A 30 -0.18 -1.49 -12.96
C ILE A 30 -0.80 -0.19 -12.43
N ILE A 31 -0.18 0.45 -11.43
CA ILE A 31 -0.67 1.71 -10.88
C ILE A 31 -0.65 2.80 -11.95
N SER A 32 0.46 2.93 -12.68
CA SER A 32 0.60 3.96 -13.72
C SER A 32 -0.46 3.78 -14.80
N LEU A 33 -0.73 2.55 -15.24
CA LEU A 33 -1.78 2.25 -16.21
C LEU A 33 -3.17 2.61 -15.67
N VAL A 34 -3.52 2.14 -14.46
CA VAL A 34 -4.83 2.45 -13.85
C VAL A 34 -5.02 3.95 -13.66
N VAL A 35 -4.00 4.65 -13.18
CA VAL A 35 -4.04 6.10 -12.99
C VAL A 35 -4.15 6.85 -14.32
N SER A 36 -3.42 6.41 -15.36
CA SER A 36 -3.50 7.05 -16.68
C SER A 36 -4.87 6.91 -17.34
N GLU A 37 -5.54 5.77 -17.18
CA GLU A 37 -6.83 5.50 -17.81
C GLU A 37 -8.03 5.96 -16.98
N TYR A 38 -7.93 5.89 -15.65
CA TYR A 38 -9.07 6.10 -14.74
C TYR A 38 -8.83 7.12 -13.62
N GLY A 39 -7.60 7.63 -13.47
CA GLY A 39 -7.21 8.61 -12.46
C GLY A 39 -6.87 8.02 -11.08
N ALA A 40 -6.23 8.85 -10.23
CA ALA A 40 -5.79 8.47 -8.89
C ALA A 40 -6.93 8.05 -7.94
N ALA A 41 -8.12 8.65 -8.10
CA ALA A 41 -9.29 8.33 -7.29
C ALA A 41 -9.77 6.88 -7.51
N GLU A 42 -9.76 6.41 -8.76
CA GLU A 42 -10.12 5.02 -9.08
C GLU A 42 -9.06 4.04 -8.54
N MET A 43 -7.78 4.39 -8.61
CA MET A 43 -6.72 3.59 -7.98
C MET A 43 -6.94 3.43 -6.47
N LEU A 44 -7.28 4.52 -5.77
CA LEU A 44 -7.59 4.47 -4.33
C LEU A 44 -8.83 3.62 -4.03
N LYS A 45 -9.87 3.72 -4.86
CA LYS A 45 -11.09 2.88 -4.75
C LYS A 45 -10.76 1.40 -4.91
N LYS A 46 -9.95 1.05 -5.90
CA LYS A 46 -9.48 -0.34 -6.12
C LYS A 46 -8.66 -0.86 -4.95
N LEU A 47 -7.72 -0.07 -4.42
CA LEU A 47 -6.92 -0.47 -3.24
C LEU A 47 -7.78 -0.62 -1.97
N SER A 48 -8.91 0.08 -1.90
CA SER A 48 -9.84 0.00 -0.77
C SER A 48 -10.77 -1.21 -0.86
N ASP A 49 -10.93 -1.83 -2.04
CA ASP A 49 -11.70 -3.07 -2.21
C ASP A 49 -10.87 -4.27 -1.72
N PRO A 50 -11.32 -5.02 -0.69
CA PRO A 50 -10.54 -6.11 -0.13
C PRO A 50 -10.26 -7.26 -1.10
N LEU A 51 -11.18 -7.55 -2.02
CA LEU A 51 -11.02 -8.63 -3.00
C LEU A 51 -10.03 -8.22 -4.08
N TRP A 52 -10.13 -6.98 -4.56
CA TRP A 52 -9.18 -6.42 -5.51
C TRP A 52 -7.79 -6.32 -4.90
N PHE A 53 -7.66 -5.86 -3.65
CA PHE A 53 -6.37 -5.76 -2.96
C PHE A 53 -5.71 -7.13 -2.77
N GLN A 54 -6.49 -8.15 -2.40
CA GLN A 54 -5.98 -9.52 -2.29
C GLN A 54 -5.53 -10.05 -3.66
N ALA A 55 -6.35 -9.86 -4.70
CA ALA A 55 -6.01 -10.28 -6.06
C ALA A 55 -4.75 -9.55 -6.57
N PHE A 56 -4.61 -8.26 -6.26
CA PHE A 56 -3.43 -7.47 -6.59
C PHE A 56 -2.18 -8.04 -5.90
N GLY A 57 -2.25 -8.39 -4.62
CA GLY A 57 -1.16 -9.11 -3.94
C GLY A 57 -0.75 -10.40 -4.66
N CYS A 58 -1.72 -11.22 -5.06
CA CYS A 58 -1.47 -12.45 -5.82
C CYS A 58 -0.82 -12.16 -7.19
N VAL A 59 -1.28 -11.14 -7.93
CA VAL A 59 -0.70 -10.72 -9.22
C VAL A 59 0.75 -10.26 -9.05
N LEU A 60 1.08 -9.61 -7.93
CA LEU A 60 2.46 -9.25 -7.61
C LEU A 60 3.34 -10.45 -7.21
N GLY A 61 2.79 -11.67 -7.21
CA GLY A 61 3.49 -12.90 -6.82
C GLY A 61 3.60 -13.09 -5.32
N PHE A 62 2.74 -12.42 -4.54
CA PHE A 62 2.71 -12.52 -3.09
C PHE A 62 1.39 -13.16 -2.64
N ASP A 63 1.43 -14.46 -2.41
CA ASP A 63 0.29 -15.31 -2.06
C ASP A 63 0.15 -15.56 -0.55
N TRP A 64 1.05 -15.01 0.28
CA TRP A 64 0.94 -15.13 1.74
C TRP A 64 -0.37 -14.55 2.26
N HIS A 65 -0.84 -15.13 3.35
CA HIS A 65 -2.15 -14.82 3.91
C HIS A 65 -2.05 -13.81 5.07
N SER A 66 -3.22 -13.28 5.48
CA SER A 66 -3.37 -12.43 6.68
C SER A 66 -2.59 -11.11 6.60
N SER A 67 -2.12 -10.56 7.72
CA SER A 67 -1.47 -9.24 7.79
C SER A 67 -0.18 -9.11 6.95
N GLY A 68 0.38 -10.24 6.49
CA GLY A 68 1.51 -10.28 5.57
C GLY A 68 1.19 -9.60 4.24
N VAL A 69 -0.02 -9.82 3.68
CA VAL A 69 -0.43 -9.24 2.40
C VAL A 69 -0.53 -7.72 2.51
N THR A 70 -1.27 -7.22 3.52
CA THR A 70 -1.44 -5.78 3.74
C THR A 70 -0.10 -5.09 3.96
N THR A 71 0.79 -5.69 4.75
CA THR A 71 2.10 -5.09 5.02
C THR A 71 2.96 -5.03 3.76
N THR A 72 3.13 -6.15 3.06
CA THR A 72 4.09 -6.28 1.96
C THR A 72 3.58 -5.55 0.72
N VAL A 73 2.29 -5.71 0.38
CA VAL A 73 1.69 -5.06 -0.79
C VAL A 73 1.68 -3.56 -0.62
N CYS A 74 1.25 -3.01 0.54
CA CYS A 74 1.33 -1.57 0.77
C CYS A 74 2.77 -1.04 0.73
N GLY A 75 3.73 -1.84 1.22
CA GLY A 75 5.16 -1.53 1.08
C GLY A 75 5.60 -1.47 -0.38
N ALA A 76 5.21 -2.46 -1.20
CA ALA A 76 5.52 -2.49 -2.63
C ALA A 76 4.88 -1.30 -3.37
N VAL A 77 3.61 -0.99 -3.08
CA VAL A 77 2.90 0.18 -3.61
C VAL A 77 3.64 1.47 -3.28
N LYS A 78 3.96 1.69 -2.00
CA LYS A 78 4.69 2.89 -1.56
C LYS A 78 6.04 3.03 -2.25
N GLU A 79 6.82 1.96 -2.33
CA GLU A 79 8.13 1.98 -3.00
C GLU A 79 8.02 2.11 -4.53
N SER A 80 6.91 1.65 -5.11
CA SER A 80 6.72 1.67 -6.57
C SER A 80 6.48 3.09 -7.11
N ILE A 81 5.82 3.95 -6.34
CA ILE A 81 5.46 5.30 -6.77
C ILE A 81 6.49 6.38 -6.39
N LYS A 82 7.58 6.00 -5.70
CA LYS A 82 8.61 6.95 -5.29
C LYS A 82 9.17 7.73 -6.47
N GLY A 83 9.12 9.05 -6.37
CA GLY A 83 9.56 10.00 -7.39
C GLY A 83 8.53 10.25 -8.50
N LEU A 84 7.36 9.62 -8.46
CA LEU A 84 6.28 9.75 -9.43
C LEU A 84 4.99 10.28 -8.78
N GLU A 85 5.01 10.63 -7.50
CA GLU A 85 3.81 10.94 -6.73
C GLU A 85 3.04 12.13 -7.30
N LYS A 86 3.77 13.17 -7.74
CA LYS A 86 3.18 14.35 -8.40
C LYS A 86 2.55 14.01 -9.74
N ASP A 87 3.25 13.23 -10.57
CA ASP A 87 2.80 12.87 -11.92
C ASP A 87 1.56 11.97 -11.87
N LEU A 88 1.51 11.09 -10.86
CA LEU A 88 0.37 10.21 -10.62
C LEU A 88 -0.77 10.90 -9.86
N GLY A 89 -0.52 12.04 -9.21
CA GLY A 89 -1.45 12.64 -8.24
C GLY A 89 -1.80 11.68 -7.09
N PHE A 90 -0.88 10.78 -6.74
CA PHE A 90 -1.11 9.68 -5.82
C PHE A 90 0.05 9.57 -4.82
N PHE A 91 -0.27 9.63 -3.53
CA PHE A 91 0.69 9.67 -2.43
C PHE A 91 0.39 8.55 -1.43
N VAL A 92 1.45 7.96 -0.87
CA VAL A 92 1.32 6.87 0.10
C VAL A 92 2.18 7.16 1.33
N ALA A 93 1.51 7.32 2.47
CA ALA A 93 2.13 7.51 3.76
C ALA A 93 1.97 6.27 4.65
N GLY A 94 2.90 6.09 5.59
CA GLY A 94 2.91 5.03 6.57
C GLY A 94 3.74 3.79 6.22
N GLY A 95 3.43 2.69 6.89
CA GLY A 95 4.21 1.46 6.85
C GLY A 95 4.07 0.70 8.17
N LYS A 96 4.98 -0.25 8.43
CA LYS A 96 4.95 -1.09 9.64
C LYS A 96 6.05 -0.73 10.63
N GLY A 97 5.81 -0.99 11.92
CA GLY A 97 6.79 -0.83 12.99
C GLY A 97 7.29 0.61 13.10
N ARG A 98 8.61 0.81 13.10
CA ARG A 98 9.20 2.16 13.25
C ARG A 98 8.78 3.12 12.13
N THR A 99 8.48 2.61 10.93
CA THR A 99 8.06 3.45 9.79
C THR A 99 6.67 4.05 9.99
N SER A 100 5.73 3.36 10.66
CA SER A 100 4.38 3.91 10.91
C SER A 100 4.42 5.18 11.77
N ARG A 101 5.45 5.36 12.59
CA ARG A 101 5.64 6.57 13.40
C ARG A 101 5.98 7.81 12.56
N LYS A 102 6.36 7.62 11.30
CA LYS A 102 6.70 8.70 10.37
C LYS A 102 5.50 9.19 9.55
N THR A 103 4.36 8.50 9.60
CA THR A 103 3.16 8.86 8.82
C THR A 103 2.77 10.33 8.93
N PRO A 104 2.74 10.96 10.13
CA PRO A 104 2.43 12.39 10.24
C PRO A 104 3.36 13.28 9.40
N GLN A 105 4.67 13.05 9.49
CA GLN A 105 5.67 13.81 8.74
C GLN A 105 5.55 13.57 7.22
N GLU A 106 5.26 12.33 6.81
CA GLU A 106 5.08 12.01 5.39
C GLU A 106 3.84 12.70 4.81
N ILE A 107 2.77 12.85 5.60
CA ILE A 107 1.58 13.63 5.21
C ILE A 107 1.91 15.12 5.11
N GLU A 108 2.63 15.69 6.08
CA GLU A 108 3.08 17.09 6.04
C GLU A 108 3.93 17.37 4.79
N ASN A 109 4.89 16.50 4.49
CA ASN A 109 5.73 16.63 3.30
C ASN A 109 4.90 16.57 2.01
N ALA A 110 3.86 15.73 1.95
CA ALA A 110 2.95 15.68 0.81
C ALA A 110 2.11 16.96 0.70
N ALA A 111 1.70 17.53 1.83
CA ALA A 111 0.99 18.81 1.91
C ALA A 111 1.82 19.94 1.30
N ASP A 112 3.08 20.06 1.72
CA ASP A 112 4.05 21.03 1.17
C ASP A 112 4.27 20.83 -0.33
N THR A 113 4.37 19.57 -0.75
CA THR A 113 4.59 19.17 -2.14
C THR A 113 3.44 19.55 -3.06
N MET A 114 2.20 19.51 -2.53
CA MET A 114 0.97 19.85 -3.25
C MET A 114 0.51 21.30 -3.04
N GLY A 115 1.09 22.02 -2.07
CA GLY A 115 0.62 23.35 -1.68
C GLY A 115 -0.79 23.34 -1.08
N MET A 116 -1.15 22.27 -0.36
CA MET A 116 -2.47 22.08 0.25
C MET A 116 -2.36 21.89 1.77
N ASP A 117 -3.42 22.20 2.52
CA ASP A 117 -3.47 21.94 3.96
C ASP A 117 -3.98 20.52 4.25
N PHE A 118 -3.11 19.67 4.82
CA PHE A 118 -3.42 18.31 5.26
C PHE A 118 -3.44 18.14 6.78
N SER A 119 -3.56 19.23 7.56
CA SER A 119 -3.58 19.20 9.03
C SER A 119 -4.62 18.20 9.59
N ASN A 120 -5.78 18.09 8.95
CA ASN A 120 -6.81 17.12 9.32
C ASN A 120 -6.39 15.66 9.10
N LEU A 121 -5.59 15.36 8.06
CA LEU A 121 -5.05 14.02 7.82
C LEU A 121 -3.95 13.69 8.85
N VAL A 122 -3.12 14.66 9.22
CA VAL A 122 -2.11 14.51 10.28
C VAL A 122 -2.77 14.20 11.61
N TYR A 123 -3.82 14.95 11.97
CA TYR A 123 -4.62 14.69 13.17
C TYR A 123 -5.23 13.29 13.15
N SER A 124 -5.91 12.94 12.05
CA SER A 124 -6.55 11.63 11.88
C SER A 124 -5.56 10.48 12.03
N SER A 125 -4.37 10.61 11.42
CA SER A 125 -3.29 9.62 11.56
C SER A 125 -2.86 9.42 13.01
N LYS A 126 -2.69 10.52 13.78
CA LYS A 126 -2.29 10.47 15.21
C LYS A 126 -3.36 9.85 16.10
N ILE A 127 -4.65 10.06 15.81
CA ILE A 127 -5.75 9.52 16.61
C ILE A 127 -5.96 8.03 16.32
N VAL A 128 -5.97 7.63 15.04
CA VAL A 128 -6.15 6.22 14.66
C VAL A 128 -5.02 5.34 15.19
N ALA A 129 -3.79 5.85 15.27
CA ALA A 129 -2.64 5.10 15.80
C ALA A 129 -2.71 4.80 17.31
N LYS A 130 -3.69 5.37 18.04
CA LYS A 130 -3.90 5.11 19.48
C LYS A 130 -4.90 3.97 19.76
N VAL A 131 -5.56 3.47 18.71
CA VAL A 131 -6.51 2.35 18.75
C VAL A 131 -5.76 1.05 18.47
#